data_AF-A0A383W3M4-F1
#
_entry.id   AF-A0A383W3M4-F1
#
_cell.length_a   1.000
_cell.length_b   1.000
_cell.length_c   1.000
_cell.angle_alpha   90.00
_cell.angle_beta   90.00
_cell.angle_gamma   90.00
#
_symmetry.space_group_name_H-M   'P 1'
#
loop_
_entity.id
_entity.type
_entity.pdbx_description
1 polymer ?
#
loop_
_entity_poly.entity_id
_entity_poly.type
_entity_poly.pdbx_seq_one_letter_code
_entity_poly.pdbx_strand_id
1 'polypeptide(L)'
;MQCVRCNVCAELVAVDEIMLHSAMCALRAMGVEPMNAAQYYEVAAAYDEWDEPESSFSDYEYYTELAERMGGPVEIGVADLDAAAPRVKPEARSPKPGECCCPVCFEDLASSEIKARQTMSMTTDKSAHLSEEEFDKLTWTVVEELFAHNQGAQLVKHQTDSYNDFVLRKMEQVIEGFNTVEVHHQYLPDLEGFRYTLRINVQNPVLSKPVILEKDGSSKIMTPADARQRNLVYAMPLHVDVRVNASTMQDDGSTRTETKTLRGVNIGKLPIMVGSKYSVLTSMRSVEQNECKHELGGYFIINGNEKVVISQDRIAENKTHCFSSNKLTYYSHIAEIRSVKDNVFGVPKATTLKLSAKSNHVGVESDRDICRHILHDLDSPASRNLMEHLVGSAEDANMVRTERQALEYLSKYMNISGYPREVLNHPDKRIGILKSVLVTDLLLHVGPEYGKKALYLGYMARKLLRCYLGFAPFDDRDSYINKRIDTPGVLLTNLFRQYYGKLIKDMHNLLQKEITTGSWKATNRFINVLSQNNVLKIIKPNTIEPGLKYCLSTGTWGIKNARNKQGIAQVLNRLTYNATLSHLRRINTPMEKTGELVQPQKLHNT
;
A
#
# COMPACT_ATOMS: atom_id res chain seq x y z
N MET A 1 -44.10 -30.03 2.29
CA MET A 1 -42.69 -30.47 2.20
C MET A 1 -41.92 -29.39 1.46
N GLN A 2 -41.09 -28.65 2.19
CA GLN A 2 -40.31 -27.50 1.73
C GLN A 2 -39.18 -27.97 0.79
N CYS A 3 -39.01 -27.30 -0.36
CA CYS A 3 -37.88 -27.50 -1.25
C CYS A 3 -36.65 -26.75 -0.71
N VAL A 4 -35.67 -27.49 -0.20
CA VAL A 4 -34.42 -27.02 0.44
C VAL A 4 -33.35 -26.64 -0.61
N ARG A 5 -33.72 -25.98 -1.71
CA ARG A 5 -32.77 -25.66 -2.82
C ARG A 5 -32.81 -24.18 -3.20
N CYS A 6 -32.34 -23.29 -2.32
CA CYS A 6 -31.81 -21.97 -2.73
C CYS A 6 -31.10 -21.20 -1.59
N ASN A 7 -30.34 -21.88 -0.72
CA ASN A 7 -29.67 -21.24 0.43
C ASN A 7 -28.12 -21.21 0.31
N VAL A 8 -27.56 -21.27 -0.91
CA VAL A 8 -26.09 -21.38 -1.12
C VAL A 8 -25.46 -20.20 -1.87
N CYS A 9 -26.23 -19.16 -2.21
CA CYS A 9 -25.68 -17.98 -2.92
C CYS A 9 -25.85 -16.74 -2.04
N ALA A 10 -25.00 -16.64 -1.02
CA ALA A 10 -24.69 -15.38 -0.36
C ALA A 10 -23.35 -14.88 -0.89
N GLU A 11 -23.09 -13.59 -0.69
CA GLU A 11 -21.77 -12.96 -0.87
C GLU A 11 -21.48 -12.51 -2.30
N LEU A 12 -21.98 -11.30 -2.55
CA LEU A 12 -21.37 -10.45 -3.55
C LEU A 12 -20.89 -9.12 -2.98
N VAL A 13 -21.36 -8.68 -1.82
CA VAL A 13 -20.86 -7.44 -1.19
C VAL A 13 -20.92 -7.52 0.35
N ALA A 14 -20.42 -8.63 0.87
CA ALA A 14 -19.57 -8.61 2.06
C ALA A 14 -18.18 -9.00 1.55
N VAL A 15 -17.18 -8.19 1.87
CA VAL A 15 -15.79 -8.39 1.50
C VAL A 15 -15.38 -9.82 1.88
N ASP A 16 -15.05 -10.68 0.90
CA ASP A 16 -14.07 -11.78 0.96
C ASP A 16 -14.37 -13.00 0.04
N GLU A 17 -15.55 -13.17 -0.60
CA GLU A 17 -15.85 -14.39 -1.38
C GLU A 17 -16.62 -14.16 -2.70
N ILE A 18 -16.12 -14.67 -3.82
CA ILE A 18 -16.79 -14.69 -5.14
C ILE A 18 -16.81 -16.14 -5.65
N MET A 19 -17.99 -16.69 -5.96
CA MET A 19 -18.09 -17.93 -6.72
C MET A 19 -17.83 -17.67 -8.21
N LEU A 20 -17.33 -18.65 -8.96
CA LEU A 20 -17.10 -18.49 -10.41
C LEU A 20 -18.35 -17.97 -11.17
N HIS A 21 -19.55 -18.43 -10.79
CA HIS A 21 -20.83 -17.86 -11.23
C HIS A 21 -20.98 -16.36 -10.91
N SER A 22 -20.65 -15.95 -9.69
CA SER A 22 -20.72 -14.54 -9.25
C SER A 22 -19.72 -13.67 -10.01
N ALA A 23 -18.59 -14.23 -10.44
CA ALA A 23 -17.65 -13.57 -11.32
C ALA A 23 -18.25 -13.32 -12.72
N MET A 24 -18.98 -14.29 -13.28
CA MET A 24 -19.71 -14.09 -14.54
C MET A 24 -20.80 -13.01 -14.42
N CYS A 25 -21.55 -12.99 -13.31
CA CYS A 25 -22.51 -11.93 -13.01
C CYS A 25 -21.84 -10.56 -12.84
N ALA A 26 -20.66 -10.49 -12.20
CA ALA A 26 -19.88 -9.27 -12.09
C ALA A 26 -19.36 -8.78 -13.45
N LEU A 27 -18.91 -9.70 -14.32
CA LEU A 27 -18.54 -9.39 -15.71
C LEU A 27 -19.73 -8.81 -16.47
N ARG A 28 -20.92 -9.43 -16.38
CA ARG A 28 -22.15 -8.88 -16.99
C ARG A 28 -22.54 -7.51 -16.43
N ALA A 29 -22.37 -7.27 -15.13
CA ALA A 29 -22.66 -5.98 -14.49
C ALA A 29 -21.71 -4.85 -14.91
N MET A 30 -20.52 -5.20 -15.42
CA MET A 30 -19.50 -4.26 -15.89
C MET A 30 -19.70 -3.84 -17.36
N GLY A 31 -20.68 -4.40 -18.07
CA GLY A 31 -21.02 -3.99 -19.44
C GLY A 31 -19.87 -4.22 -20.41
N VAL A 32 -19.43 -5.47 -20.52
CA VAL A 32 -18.30 -5.87 -21.36
C VAL A 32 -18.52 -5.47 -22.82
N GLU A 33 -17.72 -4.52 -23.31
CA GLU A 33 -17.58 -4.27 -24.74
C GLU A 33 -16.52 -5.22 -25.34
N PRO A 34 -16.71 -5.72 -26.57
CA PRO A 34 -15.75 -6.62 -27.19
C PRO A 34 -14.45 -5.88 -27.51
N MET A 35 -13.37 -6.18 -26.77
CA MET A 35 -12.00 -5.83 -27.20
C MET A 35 -11.58 -6.69 -28.40
N ASN A 36 -10.66 -6.19 -29.22
CA ASN A 36 -10.10 -7.01 -30.30
C ASN A 36 -9.10 -8.04 -29.72
N ALA A 37 -8.86 -9.14 -30.43
CA ALA A 37 -8.00 -10.22 -29.96
C ALA A 37 -6.58 -9.73 -29.58
N ALA A 38 -6.00 -8.80 -30.35
CA ALA A 38 -4.67 -8.24 -30.11
C ALA A 38 -4.56 -7.49 -28.77
N GLN A 39 -5.58 -6.71 -28.39
CA GLN A 39 -5.66 -6.02 -27.10
C GLN A 39 -5.73 -6.99 -25.91
N TYR A 40 -6.35 -8.16 -26.10
CA TYR A 40 -6.33 -9.20 -25.05
C TYR A 40 -4.96 -9.80 -24.86
N TYR A 41 -4.22 -10.07 -25.95
CA TYR A 41 -2.89 -10.69 -25.87
C TYR A 41 -1.85 -9.77 -25.25
N GLU A 42 -1.86 -8.48 -25.60
CA GLU A 42 -0.93 -7.49 -25.04
C GLU A 42 -1.08 -7.36 -23.52
N VAL A 43 -2.32 -7.43 -23.02
CA VAL A 43 -2.60 -7.34 -21.57
C VAL A 43 -2.44 -8.69 -20.87
N ALA A 44 -2.75 -9.83 -21.52
CA ALA A 44 -2.56 -11.16 -20.96
C ALA A 44 -1.08 -11.54 -20.83
N ALA A 45 -0.24 -11.20 -21.82
CA ALA A 45 1.20 -11.44 -21.77
C ALA A 45 1.86 -10.75 -20.56
N ALA A 46 1.45 -9.52 -20.25
CA ALA A 46 1.95 -8.76 -19.10
C ALA A 46 1.58 -9.39 -17.72
N TYR A 47 0.54 -10.23 -17.66
CA TYR A 47 0.14 -10.94 -16.43
C TYR A 47 0.63 -12.40 -16.39
N ASP A 48 0.76 -13.06 -17.54
CA ASP A 48 1.30 -14.43 -17.63
C ASP A 48 2.83 -14.45 -17.36
N GLU A 49 3.58 -13.37 -17.66
CA GLU A 49 5.00 -13.20 -17.26
C GLU A 49 5.22 -13.28 -15.73
N TRP A 50 4.18 -13.06 -14.92
CA TRP A 50 4.30 -13.06 -13.45
C TRP A 50 4.20 -14.47 -12.84
N ASP A 51 3.77 -15.45 -13.64
CA ASP A 51 3.51 -16.84 -13.24
C ASP A 51 4.53 -17.84 -13.82
N GLU A 52 5.49 -17.41 -14.63
CA GLU A 52 6.47 -18.32 -15.22
C GLU A 52 7.68 -18.61 -14.31
N PRO A 53 8.05 -19.88 -14.08
CA PRO A 53 9.46 -20.23 -13.87
C PRO A 53 10.20 -20.00 -15.19
N GLU A 54 11.47 -19.57 -15.15
CA GLU A 54 12.35 -19.21 -16.29
C GLU A 54 12.57 -20.29 -17.39
N SER A 55 11.64 -21.23 -17.64
CA SER A 55 11.87 -22.43 -18.44
C SER A 55 10.75 -22.88 -19.40
N SER A 56 9.71 -22.11 -19.69
CA SER A 56 8.72 -22.50 -20.72
C SER A 56 8.72 -21.60 -21.94
N PHE A 57 9.73 -21.76 -22.79
CA PHE A 57 9.84 -21.18 -24.14
C PHE A 57 8.64 -21.45 -25.08
N SER A 58 7.71 -22.35 -24.72
CA SER A 58 6.65 -22.83 -25.62
C SER A 58 5.48 -21.86 -25.83
N ASP A 59 5.14 -21.04 -24.82
CA ASP A 59 3.96 -20.17 -24.92
C ASP A 59 4.29 -18.87 -25.68
N TYR A 60 5.53 -18.37 -25.60
CA TYR A 60 6.02 -17.24 -26.41
C TYR A 60 6.00 -17.55 -27.91
N GLU A 61 6.44 -18.74 -28.31
CA GLU A 61 6.36 -19.21 -29.71
C GLU A 61 4.90 -19.32 -30.19
N TYR A 62 3.98 -19.78 -29.33
CA TYR A 62 2.55 -19.83 -29.64
C TYR A 62 1.95 -18.44 -29.87
N TYR A 63 2.26 -17.46 -29.02
CA TYR A 63 1.76 -16.09 -29.18
C TYR A 63 2.36 -15.39 -30.40
N THR A 64 3.61 -15.72 -30.75
CA THR A 64 4.29 -15.21 -31.96
C THR A 64 3.64 -15.78 -33.23
N GLU A 65 3.41 -17.10 -33.31
CA GLU A 65 2.70 -17.74 -34.44
C GLU A 65 1.26 -17.22 -34.61
N LEU A 66 0.58 -16.91 -33.50
CA LEU A 66 -0.79 -16.43 -33.54
C LEU A 66 -0.89 -14.96 -34.00
N ALA A 67 0.08 -14.12 -33.62
CA ALA A 67 0.21 -12.75 -34.09
C ALA A 67 0.49 -12.70 -35.61
N GLU A 68 1.33 -13.60 -36.10
CA GLU A 68 1.62 -13.76 -37.53
C GLU A 68 0.39 -14.20 -38.34
N ARG A 69 -0.42 -15.12 -37.79
CA ARG A 69 -1.67 -15.59 -38.43
C ARG A 69 -2.77 -14.52 -38.53
N MET A 70 -2.75 -13.51 -37.67
CA MET A 70 -3.78 -12.48 -37.58
C MET A 70 -3.46 -11.21 -38.40
N GLY A 71 -2.39 -11.24 -39.20
CA GLY A 71 -2.19 -10.29 -40.30
C GLY A 71 -1.65 -8.91 -39.92
N GLY A 72 -0.78 -8.81 -38.92
CA GLY A 72 -0.02 -7.58 -38.65
C GLY A 72 1.47 -7.88 -38.49
N PRO A 73 2.38 -7.14 -39.15
CA PRO A 73 3.74 -7.04 -38.65
C PRO A 73 3.67 -6.12 -37.43
N VAL A 74 3.73 -6.70 -36.23
CA VAL A 74 4.19 -5.94 -35.07
C VAL A 74 5.70 -5.98 -35.18
N GLU A 75 6.32 -4.86 -35.59
CA GLU A 75 7.74 -4.66 -35.31
C GLU A 75 7.90 -4.86 -33.79
N ILE A 76 8.51 -5.97 -33.40
CA ILE A 76 8.99 -6.16 -32.03
C ILE A 76 10.18 -5.21 -31.91
N GLY A 77 9.88 -3.93 -31.70
CA GLY A 77 10.78 -3.08 -30.96
C GLY A 77 10.89 -3.74 -29.59
N VAL A 78 12.05 -4.31 -29.31
CA VAL A 78 12.49 -4.56 -27.94
C VAL A 78 12.54 -3.17 -27.29
N ALA A 79 11.40 -2.70 -26.80
CA ALA A 79 11.33 -1.52 -25.99
C ALA A 79 12.04 -1.89 -24.70
N ASP A 80 13.16 -1.21 -24.44
CA ASP A 80 13.83 -1.21 -23.16
C ASP A 80 12.80 -1.29 -22.02
N LEU A 81 12.86 -2.39 -21.26
CA LEU A 81 12.11 -2.62 -20.02
C LEU A 81 12.51 -1.63 -18.88
N ASP A 82 13.04 -0.46 -19.24
CA ASP A 82 13.45 0.64 -18.36
C ASP A 82 12.56 1.89 -18.50
N ALA A 83 11.42 1.81 -19.21
CA ALA A 83 10.58 2.99 -19.50
C ALA A 83 9.08 2.81 -19.25
N ALA A 84 8.69 2.30 -18.07
CA ALA A 84 7.32 2.42 -17.56
C ALA A 84 7.27 2.98 -16.13
N ALA A 85 8.01 4.05 -15.90
CA ALA A 85 7.67 5.05 -14.88
C ALA A 85 7.37 6.37 -15.61
N PRO A 86 6.29 7.10 -15.29
CA PRO A 86 6.09 8.42 -15.86
C PRO A 86 7.24 9.32 -15.39
N ARG A 87 8.15 9.65 -16.30
CA ARG A 87 9.08 10.77 -16.14
C ARG A 87 8.24 12.04 -16.15
N VAL A 88 7.83 12.49 -14.96
CA VAL A 88 7.49 13.89 -14.74
C VAL A 88 8.74 14.69 -15.10
N LYS A 89 8.71 15.40 -16.23
CA LYS A 89 9.69 16.45 -16.48
C LYS A 89 9.59 17.42 -15.31
N PRO A 90 10.67 17.70 -14.56
CA PRO A 90 10.65 18.86 -13.70
C PRO A 90 10.56 20.07 -14.63
N GLU A 91 9.42 20.75 -14.64
CA GLU A 91 9.38 22.14 -15.07
C GLU A 91 10.31 22.91 -14.12
N ALA A 92 11.54 23.12 -14.57
CA ALA A 92 12.48 24.02 -13.95
C ALA A 92 11.85 25.42 -13.96
N ARG A 93 11.23 25.82 -12.85
CA ARG A 93 11.07 27.24 -12.55
C ARG A 93 12.46 27.83 -12.44
N SER A 94 12.78 28.74 -13.34
CA SER A 94 13.95 29.60 -13.25
C SER A 94 13.99 30.29 -11.87
N PRO A 95 15.12 30.25 -11.16
CA PRO A 95 15.27 31.02 -9.93
C PRO A 95 15.29 32.51 -10.28
N LYS A 96 14.53 33.31 -9.51
CA LYS A 96 14.64 34.76 -9.53
C LYS A 96 16.03 35.16 -9.01
N PRO A 97 16.66 36.22 -9.57
CA PRO A 97 18.00 36.64 -9.15
C PRO A 97 17.92 37.27 -7.76
N GLY A 98 18.68 36.75 -6.78
CA GLY A 98 18.80 37.45 -5.48
C GLY A 98 19.26 36.72 -4.23
N GLU A 99 19.52 35.41 -4.20
CA GLU A 99 20.05 34.77 -2.98
C GLU A 99 21.27 33.88 -3.25
N CYS A 100 22.30 34.11 -2.43
CA CYS A 100 23.70 33.80 -2.63
C CYS A 100 24.11 32.53 -1.85
N CYS A 101 24.82 31.65 -2.57
CA CYS A 101 25.96 30.80 -2.22
C CYS A 101 25.99 29.96 -0.92
N CYS A 102 25.95 28.64 -1.14
CA CYS A 102 26.85 27.67 -0.49
C CYS A 102 27.01 26.43 -1.41
N PRO A 103 28.11 26.30 -2.17
CA PRO A 103 28.40 25.16 -3.03
C PRO A 103 29.40 24.21 -2.34
N VAL A 104 28.93 23.18 -1.61
CA VAL A 104 29.85 22.14 -1.07
C VAL A 104 29.27 20.70 -1.07
N CYS A 105 28.12 20.41 -1.72
CA CYS A 105 27.54 19.05 -1.61
C CYS A 105 27.10 18.40 -2.94
N PHE A 106 27.45 18.96 -4.10
CA PHE A 106 27.04 18.37 -5.38
C PHE A 106 28.16 18.19 -6.42
N GLU A 107 29.37 18.69 -6.16
CA GLU A 107 30.51 18.49 -7.08
C GLU A 107 31.41 17.30 -6.70
N ASP A 108 31.39 16.82 -5.46
CA ASP A 108 32.29 15.73 -5.01
C ASP A 108 31.84 14.31 -5.41
N LEU A 109 30.55 14.09 -5.69
CA LEU A 109 30.05 12.79 -6.19
C LEU A 109 30.21 12.65 -7.70
N ALA A 110 30.01 13.74 -8.46
CA ALA A 110 30.21 13.72 -9.91
C ALA A 110 31.71 13.67 -10.29
N SER A 111 32.58 14.35 -9.53
CA SER A 111 34.02 14.36 -9.81
C SER A 111 34.74 13.08 -9.38
N SER A 112 34.22 12.33 -8.41
CA SER A 112 34.73 11.00 -8.04
C SER A 112 34.31 9.91 -9.05
N GLU A 113 33.07 9.94 -9.56
CA GLU A 113 32.64 9.05 -10.65
C GLU A 113 33.36 9.33 -11.98
N ILE A 114 33.66 10.60 -12.29
CA ILE A 114 34.38 10.97 -13.52
C ILE A 114 35.88 10.64 -13.40
N LYS A 115 36.51 10.81 -12.22
CA LYS A 115 37.90 10.37 -12.01
C LYS A 115 38.05 8.85 -12.02
N ALA A 116 37.09 8.11 -11.49
CA ALA A 116 37.06 6.65 -11.59
C ALA A 116 36.89 6.19 -13.05
N ARG A 117 36.07 6.90 -13.85
CA ARG A 117 35.91 6.61 -15.29
C ARG A 117 37.13 7.00 -16.14
N GLN A 118 37.90 8.02 -15.75
CA GLN A 118 39.10 8.44 -16.51
C GLN A 118 40.36 7.64 -16.19
N THR A 119 40.40 6.88 -15.09
CA THR A 119 41.52 5.99 -14.76
C THR A 119 41.35 4.55 -15.24
N MET A 120 40.18 4.14 -15.73
CA MET A 120 39.93 2.81 -16.32
C MET A 120 40.13 2.75 -17.85
N SER A 121 41.02 3.59 -18.39
CA SER A 121 41.56 3.38 -19.75
C SER A 121 42.86 2.56 -19.66
N MET A 122 42.74 1.31 -19.24
CA MET A 122 43.80 0.31 -19.39
C MET A 122 43.18 -0.97 -19.94
N THR A 123 43.54 -1.29 -21.18
CA THR A 123 43.53 -2.63 -21.78
C THR A 123 42.33 -3.51 -21.43
N THR A 124 41.24 -3.39 -22.18
CA THR A 124 40.20 -4.43 -22.22
C THR A 124 40.72 -5.64 -22.98
N ASP A 125 41.52 -6.46 -22.32
CA ASP A 125 41.69 -7.84 -22.73
C ASP A 125 40.46 -8.62 -22.23
N LYS A 126 39.43 -8.72 -23.07
CA LYS A 126 38.13 -9.34 -22.73
C LYS A 126 38.20 -10.88 -22.60
N SER A 127 39.39 -11.47 -22.43
CA SER A 127 39.58 -12.92 -22.35
C SER A 127 40.63 -13.38 -21.34
N ALA A 128 40.96 -12.57 -20.33
CA ALA A 128 41.73 -13.06 -19.20
C ALA A 128 40.85 -13.98 -18.35
N HIS A 129 40.97 -15.30 -18.57
CA HIS A 129 40.49 -16.29 -17.60
C HIS A 129 41.25 -16.06 -16.29
N LEU A 130 40.61 -15.37 -15.34
CA LEU A 130 41.11 -15.27 -13.98
C LEU A 130 41.28 -16.68 -13.43
N SER A 131 42.41 -16.93 -12.78
CA SER A 131 42.51 -18.12 -11.94
C SER A 131 41.49 -18.04 -10.80
N GLU A 132 41.07 -19.18 -10.26
CA GLU A 132 40.13 -19.24 -9.14
C GLU A 132 40.61 -18.40 -7.94
N GLU A 133 41.92 -18.41 -7.65
CA GLU A 133 42.54 -17.60 -6.60
C GLU A 133 42.47 -16.10 -6.87
N GLU A 134 42.68 -15.67 -8.11
CA GLU A 134 42.56 -14.26 -8.50
C GLU A 134 41.11 -13.77 -8.45
N PHE A 135 40.17 -14.60 -8.87
CA PHE A 135 38.74 -14.32 -8.78
C PHE A 135 38.28 -14.18 -7.32
N ASP A 136 38.71 -15.08 -6.45
CA ASP A 136 38.40 -15.03 -5.01
C ASP A 136 38.97 -13.76 -4.37
N LYS A 137 40.22 -13.41 -4.67
CA LYS A 137 40.87 -12.20 -4.14
C LYS A 137 40.16 -10.92 -4.61
N LEU A 138 39.79 -10.85 -5.89
CA LEU A 138 39.04 -9.71 -6.42
C LEU A 138 37.64 -9.63 -5.80
N THR A 139 36.99 -10.77 -5.60
CA THR A 139 35.67 -10.85 -4.95
C THR A 139 35.72 -10.30 -3.53
N TRP A 140 36.71 -10.69 -2.71
CA TRP A 140 36.88 -10.12 -1.37
C TRP A 140 37.19 -8.62 -1.39
N THR A 141 37.97 -8.15 -2.36
CA THR A 141 38.23 -6.71 -2.53
C THR A 141 36.94 -5.94 -2.80
N VAL A 142 36.06 -6.46 -3.65
CA VAL A 142 34.75 -5.85 -3.94
C VAL A 142 33.83 -5.88 -2.71
N VAL A 143 33.82 -6.99 -1.97
CA VAL A 143 33.03 -7.12 -0.74
C VAL A 143 33.54 -6.15 0.33
N GLU A 144 34.85 -6.02 0.52
CA GLU A 144 35.43 -5.07 1.46
C GLU A 144 35.02 -3.64 1.13
N GLU A 145 35.11 -3.24 -0.13
CA GLU A 145 34.75 -1.89 -0.57
C GLU A 145 33.26 -1.58 -0.32
N LEU A 146 32.38 -2.57 -0.51
CA LEU A 146 30.94 -2.47 -0.22
C LEU A 146 30.66 -2.11 1.25
N PHE A 147 31.49 -2.59 2.18
CA PHE A 147 31.31 -2.35 3.62
C PHE A 147 32.22 -1.23 4.19
N ALA A 148 33.35 -0.93 3.55
CA ALA A 148 34.35 0.01 4.02
C ALA A 148 33.87 1.48 3.95
N HIS A 149 33.25 1.88 2.84
CA HIS A 149 32.86 3.26 2.57
C HIS A 149 31.95 3.90 3.63
N ASN A 150 31.18 3.09 4.37
CA ASN A 150 30.21 3.55 5.37
C ASN A 150 30.48 2.99 6.78
N GLN A 151 31.71 2.60 7.10
CA GLN A 151 32.07 2.04 8.42
C GLN A 151 31.15 0.89 8.86
N GLY A 152 30.70 0.05 7.93
CA GLY A 152 29.78 -1.05 8.21
C GLY A 152 28.30 -0.66 8.37
N ALA A 153 27.89 0.61 8.23
CA ALA A 153 26.48 1.01 8.30
C ALA A 153 25.60 0.33 7.24
N GLN A 154 26.21 -0.18 6.15
CA GLN A 154 25.57 -1.04 5.15
C GLN A 154 24.85 -2.25 5.79
N LEU A 155 25.35 -2.76 6.93
CA LEU A 155 24.78 -3.92 7.64
C LEU A 155 23.39 -3.65 8.26
N VAL A 156 23.03 -2.39 8.48
CA VAL A 156 21.75 -1.95 9.06
C VAL A 156 20.98 -1.03 8.11
N LYS A 157 21.41 -0.93 6.85
CA LYS A 157 20.86 0.01 5.88
C LYS A 157 19.38 -0.21 5.61
N HIS A 158 18.90 -1.46 5.63
CA HIS A 158 17.47 -1.78 5.51
C HIS A 158 16.62 -1.17 6.63
N GLN A 159 17.20 -0.93 7.82
CA GLN A 159 16.54 -0.23 8.92
C GLN A 159 16.48 1.27 8.64
N THR A 160 17.65 1.87 8.43
CA THR A 160 17.81 3.32 8.33
C THR A 160 17.18 3.89 7.06
N ASP A 161 17.36 3.23 5.91
CA ASP A 161 16.82 3.71 4.64
C ASP A 161 15.31 3.57 4.59
N SER A 162 14.77 2.46 5.13
CA SER A 162 13.33 2.29 5.29
C SER A 162 12.73 3.39 6.17
N TYR A 163 13.36 3.68 7.32
CA TYR A 163 12.91 4.78 8.18
C TYR A 163 13.05 6.16 7.52
N ASN A 164 14.17 6.42 6.83
CA ASN A 164 14.37 7.66 6.08
C ASN A 164 13.27 7.82 5.01
N ASP A 165 12.91 6.74 4.32
CA ASP A 165 11.83 6.75 3.34
C ASP A 165 10.48 7.11 3.95
N PHE A 166 10.18 6.51 5.10
CA PHE A 166 8.98 6.83 5.87
C PHE A 166 8.89 8.33 6.17
N VAL A 167 9.99 8.90 6.69
CA VAL A 167 10.00 10.30 7.14
C VAL A 167 10.00 11.28 5.96
N LEU A 168 10.77 11.00 4.89
CA LEU A 168 10.97 11.91 3.77
C LEU A 168 9.84 11.89 2.75
N ARG A 169 9.18 10.74 2.54
CA ARG A 169 8.19 10.58 1.47
C ARG A 169 6.87 10.02 1.97
N LYS A 170 6.89 8.88 2.68
CA LYS A 170 5.65 8.15 2.96
C LYS A 170 4.73 8.88 3.93
N MET A 171 5.27 9.66 4.87
CA MET A 171 4.48 10.45 5.81
C MET A 171 3.63 11.51 5.10
N GLU A 172 4.22 12.22 4.13
CA GLU A 172 3.51 13.21 3.33
C GLU A 172 2.41 12.55 2.48
N GLN A 173 2.72 11.43 1.82
CA GLN A 173 1.73 10.62 1.09
C GLN A 173 0.54 10.19 1.98
N VAL A 174 0.80 9.83 3.23
CA VAL A 174 -0.26 9.50 4.20
C VAL A 174 -1.10 10.74 4.52
N ILE A 175 -0.49 11.89 4.80
CA ILE A 175 -1.20 13.14 5.09
C ILE A 175 -2.10 13.55 3.92
N GLU A 176 -1.54 13.51 2.70
CA GLU A 176 -2.26 13.79 1.46
C GLU A 176 -3.42 12.83 1.23
N GLY A 177 -3.23 11.54 1.52
CA GLY A 177 -4.25 10.51 1.35
C GLY A 177 -5.51 10.70 2.20
N PHE A 178 -5.47 11.51 3.26
CA PHE A 178 -6.65 11.88 4.06
C PHE A 178 -7.20 13.27 3.73
N ASN A 179 -6.51 14.05 2.90
CA ASN A 179 -7.05 15.31 2.40
C ASN A 179 -8.05 15.02 1.27
N THR A 180 -9.15 15.76 1.12
CA THR A 180 -9.61 16.89 1.94
C THR A 180 -10.60 16.42 3.00
N VAL A 181 -10.53 16.95 4.23
CA VAL A 181 -11.51 16.65 5.28
C VAL A 181 -12.69 17.62 5.13
N GLU A 182 -13.85 17.11 4.79
CA GLU A 182 -15.08 17.89 4.63
C GLU A 182 -16.02 17.70 5.83
N VAL A 183 -16.58 18.81 6.34
CA VAL A 183 -17.59 18.82 7.39
C VAL A 183 -18.79 19.63 6.91
N HIS A 184 -19.95 18.98 6.81
CA HIS A 184 -21.19 19.61 6.40
C HIS A 184 -22.13 19.85 7.59
N HIS A 185 -22.84 20.97 7.59
CA HIS A 185 -23.82 21.29 8.62
C HIS A 185 -25.03 22.04 8.05
N GLN A 186 -26.21 21.67 8.56
CA GLN A 186 -27.52 22.22 8.20
C GLN A 186 -27.87 22.05 6.71
N TYR A 187 -28.46 20.89 6.37
CA TYR A 187 -28.96 20.63 5.02
C TYR A 187 -30.18 21.51 4.71
N LEU A 188 -30.21 22.08 3.52
CA LEU A 188 -31.27 22.94 2.99
C LEU A 188 -31.93 22.20 1.81
N PRO A 189 -33.14 21.62 2.00
CA PRO A 189 -33.81 20.84 0.96
C PRO A 189 -34.08 21.64 -0.32
N ASP A 190 -34.46 22.91 -0.18
CA ASP A 190 -34.86 23.78 -1.31
C ASP A 190 -33.71 24.10 -2.27
N LEU A 191 -32.47 24.03 -1.80
CA LEU A 191 -31.26 24.33 -2.56
C LEU A 191 -30.39 23.09 -2.81
N GLU A 192 -30.85 21.90 -2.39
CA GLU A 192 -30.12 20.63 -2.43
C GLU A 192 -28.67 20.74 -1.91
N GLY A 193 -28.47 21.50 -0.83
CA GLY A 193 -27.13 21.88 -0.35
C GLY A 193 -27.02 21.99 1.16
N PHE A 194 -25.82 22.28 1.65
CA PHE A 194 -25.57 22.54 3.07
C PHE A 194 -25.28 24.02 3.30
N ARG A 195 -25.94 24.62 4.29
CA ARG A 195 -25.72 26.02 4.66
C ARG A 195 -24.26 26.29 5.01
N TYR A 196 -23.61 25.35 5.69
CA TYR A 196 -22.23 25.49 6.10
C TYR A 196 -21.42 24.28 5.63
N THR A 197 -20.36 24.53 4.87
CA THR A 197 -19.40 23.51 4.42
C THR A 197 -17.99 23.95 4.77
N LEU A 198 -17.30 23.15 5.57
CA LEU A 198 -15.91 23.38 5.96
C LEU A 198 -15.01 22.35 5.29
N ARG A 199 -13.99 22.80 4.57
CA ARG A 199 -12.96 21.95 3.96
C ARG A 199 -11.61 22.25 4.59
N ILE A 200 -10.93 21.21 5.05
CA ILE A 200 -9.63 21.32 5.71
C ILE A 200 -8.60 20.48 4.95
N ASN A 201 -7.47 21.12 4.64
CA ASN A 201 -6.32 20.49 4.02
C ASN A 201 -5.11 20.69 4.93
N VAL A 202 -4.45 19.59 5.29
CA VAL A 202 -3.20 19.60 6.03
C VAL A 202 -2.04 19.51 5.05
N GLN A 203 -1.09 20.45 5.12
CA GLN A 203 -0.01 20.62 4.15
C GLN A 203 1.31 20.92 4.85
N ASN A 204 2.43 20.82 4.13
CA ASN A 204 3.77 21.21 4.59
C ASN A 204 4.17 20.60 5.95
N PRO A 205 4.32 19.26 6.06
CA PRO A 205 4.87 18.66 7.27
C PRO A 205 6.32 19.10 7.49
N VAL A 206 6.58 19.81 8.58
CA VAL A 206 7.90 20.29 8.99
C VAL A 206 8.35 19.57 10.25
N LEU A 207 9.52 18.95 10.17
CA LEU A 207 10.18 18.28 11.28
C LEU A 207 11.27 19.17 11.85
N SER A 208 11.26 19.32 13.17
CA SER A 208 12.24 20.14 13.90
C SER A 208 13.20 19.27 14.71
N LYS A 209 14.39 19.79 15.03
CA LYS A 209 15.38 19.04 15.82
C LYS A 209 14.80 18.60 17.18
N PRO A 210 15.25 17.47 17.74
CA PRO A 210 14.80 17.05 19.06
C PRO A 210 15.38 17.99 20.13
N VAL A 211 14.53 18.47 21.04
CA VAL A 211 14.89 19.46 22.06
C VAL A 211 14.44 18.98 23.43
N ILE A 212 15.31 19.17 24.43
CA ILE A 212 15.02 19.05 25.85
C ILE A 212 14.66 20.45 26.35
N LEU A 213 13.50 20.58 26.97
CA LEU A 213 13.13 21.77 27.74
C LEU A 213 13.56 21.54 29.18
N GLU A 214 14.48 22.36 29.67
CA GLU A 214 14.95 22.33 31.05
C GLU A 214 13.97 23.05 31.98
N LYS A 215 14.08 22.80 33.29
CA LYS A 215 13.16 23.38 34.29
C LYS A 215 13.22 24.91 34.37
N ASP A 216 14.36 25.48 33.99
CA ASP A 216 14.59 26.93 33.92
C ASP A 216 13.99 27.58 32.66
N GLY A 217 13.37 26.78 31.77
CA GLY A 217 12.81 27.24 30.50
C GLY A 217 13.84 27.32 29.38
N SER A 218 15.11 27.02 29.64
CA SER A 218 16.13 26.90 28.59
C SER A 218 15.90 25.65 27.75
N SER A 219 16.41 25.67 26.52
CA SER A 219 16.21 24.57 25.57
C SER A 219 17.55 24.09 25.03
N LYS A 220 17.80 22.78 25.12
CA LYS A 220 19.02 22.11 24.65
C LYS A 220 18.67 21.10 23.57
N ILE A 221 19.48 20.97 22.52
CA ILE A 221 19.32 19.88 21.55
C ILE A 221 19.51 18.54 22.27
N MET A 222 18.56 17.63 22.10
CA MET A 222 18.60 16.30 22.70
C MET A 222 19.57 15.42 21.90
N THR A 223 20.51 14.78 22.59
CA THR A 223 21.32 13.70 22.03
C THR A 223 20.73 12.33 22.40
N PRO A 224 21.07 11.24 21.66
CA PRO A 224 20.70 9.89 22.08
C PRO A 224 21.17 9.55 23.50
N ALA A 225 22.41 9.92 23.87
CA ALA A 225 22.93 9.78 25.23
C ALA A 225 22.06 10.49 26.29
N ASP A 226 21.65 11.74 26.04
CA ASP A 226 20.75 12.47 26.95
C ASP A 226 19.43 11.71 27.13
N ALA A 227 18.89 11.15 26.04
CA ALA A 227 17.63 10.40 26.08
C ALA A 227 17.75 9.10 26.89
N ARG A 228 18.86 8.37 26.78
CA ARG A 228 19.14 7.18 27.60
C ARG A 228 19.25 7.54 29.09
N GLN A 229 20.13 8.49 29.42
CA GLN A 229 20.47 8.82 30.81
C GLN A 229 19.30 9.44 31.59
N ARG A 230 18.46 10.22 30.92
CA ARG A 230 17.32 10.91 31.55
C ARG A 230 15.99 10.19 31.37
N ASN A 231 15.99 8.95 30.87
CA ASN A 231 14.77 8.18 30.59
C ASN A 231 13.77 8.94 29.69
N LEU A 232 14.26 9.69 28.71
CA LEU A 232 13.42 10.46 27.77
C LEU A 232 13.12 9.65 26.51
N VAL A 233 12.23 10.19 25.68
CA VAL A 233 11.95 9.68 24.34
C VAL A 233 12.74 10.52 23.34
N TYR A 234 13.58 9.88 22.54
CA TYR A 234 14.31 10.55 21.48
C TYR A 234 13.38 10.80 20.28
N ALA A 235 12.78 12.00 20.22
CA ALA A 235 11.74 12.33 19.26
C ALA A 235 11.81 13.80 18.79
N MET A 236 11.39 14.03 17.54
CA MET A 236 11.30 15.34 16.89
C MET A 236 9.86 15.86 16.84
N PRO A 237 9.61 17.15 17.11
CA PRO A 237 8.29 17.75 16.90
C PRO A 237 7.92 17.85 15.40
N LEU A 238 6.65 17.54 15.11
CA LEU A 238 6.03 17.60 13.78
C LEU A 238 5.00 18.73 13.75
N HIS A 239 5.24 19.71 12.88
CA HIS A 239 4.35 20.83 12.63
C HIS A 239 3.79 20.74 11.21
N VAL A 240 2.58 21.24 11.00
CA VAL A 240 1.90 21.28 9.69
C VAL A 240 1.21 22.62 9.50
N ASP A 241 0.99 22.99 8.25
CA ASP A 241 0.12 24.09 7.87
C ASP A 241 -1.30 23.55 7.62
N VAL A 242 -2.31 24.19 8.22
CA VAL A 242 -3.72 23.79 8.08
C VAL A 242 -4.45 24.86 7.28
N ARG A 243 -4.78 24.54 6.02
CA ARG A 243 -5.61 25.39 5.17
C ARG A 243 -7.08 25.08 5.41
N VAL A 244 -7.85 26.13 5.65
CA VAL A 244 -9.28 26.07 5.99
C VAL A 244 -10.05 26.88 4.96
N ASN A 245 -10.95 26.21 4.24
CA ASN A 245 -11.89 26.84 3.33
C ASN A 245 -13.29 26.70 3.92
N ALA A 246 -13.91 27.82 4.27
CA ALA A 246 -15.22 27.87 4.88
C ALA A 246 -16.21 28.47 3.88
N SER A 247 -17.21 27.68 3.47
CA SER A 247 -18.25 28.09 2.54
C SER A 247 -19.58 28.20 3.28
N THR A 248 -20.23 29.36 3.16
CA THR A 248 -21.58 29.63 3.68
C THR A 248 -22.53 29.89 2.52
N MET A 249 -23.58 29.08 2.42
CA MET A 249 -24.66 29.26 1.44
C MET A 249 -25.68 30.27 2.00
N GLN A 250 -25.97 31.30 1.21
CA GLN A 250 -26.96 32.32 1.53
C GLN A 250 -28.34 31.91 1.01
N ASP A 251 -29.39 32.57 1.50
CA ASP A 251 -30.78 32.25 1.16
C ASP A 251 -31.14 32.56 -0.31
N ASP A 252 -30.31 33.36 -1.00
CA ASP A 252 -30.39 33.64 -2.44
C ASP A 252 -29.73 32.57 -3.32
N GLY A 253 -29.20 31.49 -2.71
CA GLY A 253 -28.46 30.43 -3.39
C GLY A 253 -26.98 30.76 -3.66
N SER A 254 -26.53 31.99 -3.40
CA SER A 254 -25.12 32.36 -3.56
C SER A 254 -24.25 31.76 -2.45
N THR A 255 -23.03 31.34 -2.79
CA THR A 255 -22.08 30.76 -1.82
C THR A 255 -20.94 31.72 -1.54
N ARG A 256 -20.81 32.18 -0.29
CA ARG A 256 -19.66 32.95 0.17
C ARG A 256 -18.58 32.00 0.68
N THR A 257 -17.39 32.04 0.06
CA THR A 257 -16.25 31.22 0.49
C THR A 257 -15.13 32.10 1.05
N GLU A 258 -14.67 31.78 2.25
CA GLU A 258 -13.52 32.42 2.89
C GLU A 258 -12.41 31.36 3.08
N THR A 259 -11.16 31.75 2.85
CA THR A 259 -9.99 30.86 3.01
C THR A 259 -9.01 31.46 4.01
N LYS A 260 -8.42 30.62 4.86
CA LYS A 260 -7.27 30.99 5.69
C LYS A 260 -6.31 29.82 5.86
N THR A 261 -5.08 30.14 6.26
CA THR A 261 -4.05 29.13 6.58
C THR A 261 -3.53 29.37 7.98
N LEU A 262 -3.60 28.34 8.83
CA LEU A 262 -2.97 28.33 10.15
C LEU A 262 -1.60 27.67 10.00
N ARG A 263 -0.53 28.43 10.24
CA ARG A 263 0.84 27.94 10.04
C ARG A 263 1.41 27.32 11.31
N GLY A 264 2.25 26.30 11.14
CA GLY A 264 3.05 25.73 12.24
C GLY A 264 2.21 25.08 13.36
N VAL A 265 1.09 24.44 13.01
CA VAL A 265 0.26 23.71 13.96
C VAL A 265 0.99 22.44 14.38
N ASN A 266 1.27 22.29 15.68
CA ASN A 266 1.88 21.08 16.22
C ASN A 266 0.85 19.93 16.23
N ILE A 267 1.19 18.79 15.60
CA ILE A 267 0.34 17.59 15.58
C ILE A 267 0.92 16.40 16.35
N GLY A 268 2.08 16.60 17.00
CA GLY A 268 2.72 15.64 17.87
C GLY A 268 4.23 15.58 17.66
N LYS A 269 4.85 14.54 18.22
CA LYS A 269 6.26 14.21 18.02
C LYS A 269 6.41 12.84 17.37
N LEU A 270 7.45 12.70 16.55
CA LEU A 270 7.84 11.46 15.92
C LEU A 270 9.14 10.93 16.53
N PRO A 271 9.19 9.66 16.98
CA PRO A 271 10.42 9.01 17.41
C PRO A 271 11.47 9.02 16.30
N ILE A 272 12.72 9.37 16.65
CA ILE A 272 13.86 9.38 15.74
C ILE A 272 14.59 8.05 15.82
N MET A 273 14.87 7.43 14.67
CA MET A 273 15.75 6.26 14.61
C MET A 273 17.21 6.72 14.71
N VAL A 274 17.97 6.15 15.65
CA VAL A 274 19.40 6.43 15.81
C VAL A 274 20.14 6.02 14.54
N GLY A 275 21.05 6.86 14.04
CA GLY A 275 21.76 6.64 12.77
C GLY A 275 20.98 7.02 11.50
N SER A 276 19.71 7.40 11.60
CA SER A 276 18.95 7.95 10.46
C SER A 276 19.42 9.36 10.06
N LYS A 277 18.96 9.86 8.91
CA LYS A 277 19.29 11.22 8.43
C LYS A 277 18.84 12.33 9.39
N TYR A 278 17.79 12.07 10.18
CA TYR A 278 17.23 13.00 11.16
C TYR A 278 17.85 12.84 12.57
N SER A 279 18.73 11.85 12.76
CA SER A 279 19.49 11.74 14.00
C SER A 279 20.51 12.86 14.09
N VAL A 280 20.62 13.45 15.29
CA VAL A 280 21.62 14.48 15.60
C VAL A 280 23.05 13.98 15.35
N LEU A 281 23.29 12.67 15.53
CA LEU A 281 24.59 12.05 15.26
C LEU A 281 25.02 12.16 13.80
N THR A 282 24.07 12.12 12.87
CA THR A 282 24.34 12.23 11.43
C THR A 282 24.61 13.68 11.02
N SER A 283 23.87 14.63 11.62
CA SER A 283 23.96 16.05 11.29
C SER A 283 25.14 16.76 11.96
N MET A 284 25.64 16.25 13.09
CA MET A 284 26.67 16.87 13.92
C MET A 284 27.83 15.90 14.16
N ARG A 285 28.60 15.60 13.10
CA ARG A 285 29.77 14.70 13.15
C ARG A 285 30.88 15.16 14.12
N SER A 286 30.90 16.43 14.51
CA SER A 286 31.97 17.07 15.28
C SER A 286 31.73 17.16 16.78
N VAL A 287 30.58 16.71 17.30
CA VAL A 287 30.38 16.67 18.75
C VAL A 287 30.89 15.32 19.23
N GLU A 288 32.05 15.31 19.91
CA GLU A 288 32.49 14.22 20.76
C GLU A 288 31.44 13.99 21.86
N GLN A 289 30.37 13.30 21.51
CA GLN A 289 29.33 12.88 22.44
C GLN A 289 29.75 11.53 23.02
N ASN A 290 29.26 11.21 24.21
CA ASN A 290 29.44 9.92 24.89
C ASN A 290 28.77 8.75 24.12
N GLU A 291 29.13 8.58 22.85
CA GLU A 291 28.59 7.63 21.89
C GLU A 291 29.73 6.79 21.30
N CYS A 292 29.46 5.53 21.02
CA CYS A 292 30.46 4.62 20.49
C CYS A 292 30.66 4.85 18.98
N LYS A 293 31.91 4.95 18.53
CA LYS A 293 32.26 5.05 17.10
C LYS A 293 31.83 3.85 16.26
N HIS A 294 31.64 2.69 16.88
CA HIS A 294 31.21 1.45 16.21
C HIS A 294 29.69 1.23 16.28
N GLU A 295 28.94 2.20 16.82
CA GLU A 295 27.48 2.12 16.87
C GLU A 295 26.89 2.31 15.47
N LEU A 296 26.14 1.32 14.99
CA LEU A 296 25.55 1.35 13.65
C LEU A 296 24.19 2.08 13.60
N GLY A 297 23.49 2.18 14.74
CA GLY A 297 22.12 2.70 14.80
C GLY A 297 21.07 1.67 14.37
N GLY A 298 19.94 2.12 13.83
CA GLY A 298 18.84 1.25 13.40
C GLY A 298 17.83 0.90 14.51
N TYR A 299 17.78 1.67 15.59
CA TYR A 299 16.89 1.47 16.74
C TYR A 299 16.34 2.79 17.28
N PHE A 300 15.38 2.71 18.20
CA PHE A 300 14.72 3.86 18.83
C PHE A 300 15.03 3.91 20.33
N ILE A 301 15.05 5.11 20.92
CA ILE A 301 15.18 5.29 22.38
C ILE A 301 13.85 5.79 22.93
N ILE A 302 13.17 4.94 23.70
CA ILE A 302 11.85 5.20 24.27
C ILE A 302 11.90 5.04 25.78
N ASN A 303 11.69 6.14 26.51
CA ASN A 303 11.81 6.19 27.97
C ASN A 303 13.17 5.61 28.45
N GLY A 304 14.26 6.04 27.80
CA GLY A 304 15.62 5.56 28.07
C GLY A 304 15.95 4.16 27.54
N ASN A 305 14.96 3.36 27.16
CA ASN A 305 15.17 2.00 26.67
C ASN A 305 15.40 1.96 25.16
N GLU A 306 16.37 1.17 24.73
CA GLU A 306 16.64 0.93 23.31
C GLU A 306 15.68 -0.13 22.76
N LYS A 307 14.99 0.21 21.68
CA LYS A 307 13.93 -0.57 21.05
C LYS A 307 14.23 -0.77 19.57
N VAL A 308 14.27 -2.02 19.13
CA VAL A 308 14.39 -2.38 17.71
C VAL A 308 13.04 -2.81 17.17
N VAL A 309 12.74 -2.39 15.95
CA VAL A 309 11.55 -2.85 15.22
C VAL A 309 11.98 -4.01 14.32
N ILE A 310 11.37 -5.17 14.52
CA ILE A 310 11.66 -6.39 13.78
C ILE A 310 10.84 -6.41 12.50
N SER A 311 11.51 -6.62 11.37
CA SER A 311 10.86 -6.74 10.08
C SER A 311 9.89 -7.92 10.08
N GLN A 312 8.75 -7.78 9.43
CA GLN A 312 7.73 -8.84 9.38
C GLN A 312 7.61 -9.35 7.95
N ASP A 313 7.61 -10.66 7.74
CA ASP A 313 7.17 -11.16 6.44
C ASP A 313 5.63 -11.09 6.32
N ARG A 314 5.15 -11.11 5.08
CA ARG A 314 3.74 -11.22 4.73
C ARG A 314 3.59 -11.71 3.30
N ILE A 315 2.41 -12.22 2.96
CA ILE A 315 2.06 -12.59 1.59
C ILE A 315 2.07 -11.35 0.68
N ALA A 316 2.60 -11.50 -0.53
CA ALA A 316 2.65 -10.46 -1.54
C ALA A 316 1.25 -10.01 -1.98
N GLU A 317 1.05 -8.70 -2.05
CA GLU A 317 -0.16 -8.05 -2.54
C GLU A 317 -0.09 -7.85 -4.05
N ASN A 318 -1.24 -7.56 -4.67
CA ASN A 318 -1.41 -7.34 -6.11
C ASN A 318 -1.00 -8.55 -6.99
N LYS A 319 -0.77 -9.72 -6.39
CA LYS A 319 -0.55 -11.00 -7.06
C LYS A 319 -1.71 -11.96 -6.74
N THR A 320 -2.20 -12.67 -7.75
CA THR A 320 -3.22 -13.71 -7.57
C THR A 320 -2.54 -15.01 -7.17
N HIS A 321 -2.98 -15.58 -6.05
CA HIS A 321 -2.47 -16.85 -5.53
C HIS A 321 -3.53 -17.94 -5.62
N CYS A 322 -3.18 -19.11 -6.13
CA CYS A 322 -4.06 -20.27 -6.27
C CYS A 322 -3.67 -21.39 -5.32
N PHE A 323 -4.63 -21.83 -4.50
CA PHE A 323 -4.41 -22.89 -3.50
C PHE A 323 -5.47 -23.98 -3.61
N SER A 324 -5.07 -25.21 -3.29
CA SER A 324 -6.02 -26.28 -2.97
C SER A 324 -6.61 -26.06 -1.57
N SER A 325 -7.93 -26.20 -1.44
CA SER A 325 -8.62 -26.06 -0.17
C SER A 325 -8.71 -27.42 0.54
N ASN A 326 -7.89 -27.62 1.55
CA ASN A 326 -7.93 -28.82 2.40
C ASN A 326 -8.99 -28.74 3.53
N LYS A 327 -9.70 -27.61 3.65
CA LYS A 327 -10.80 -27.47 4.63
C LYS A 327 -12.06 -28.08 3.99
N LEU A 328 -12.73 -28.99 4.71
CA LEU A 328 -13.97 -29.70 4.36
C LEU A 328 -15.16 -28.75 4.05
N THR A 329 -15.06 -27.93 3.01
CA THR A 329 -16.07 -26.97 2.58
C THR A 329 -16.61 -27.34 1.20
N TYR A 330 -17.66 -26.64 0.75
CA TYR A 330 -18.26 -26.77 -0.59
C TYR A 330 -17.29 -26.48 -1.76
N TYR A 331 -16.04 -26.10 -1.48
CA TYR A 331 -15.07 -25.59 -2.46
C TYR A 331 -13.79 -26.41 -2.45
N SER A 332 -13.32 -26.77 -3.65
CA SER A 332 -12.10 -27.57 -3.83
C SER A 332 -10.86 -26.71 -3.99
N HIS A 333 -10.98 -25.57 -4.67
CA HIS A 333 -9.85 -24.70 -5.04
C HIS A 333 -10.22 -23.23 -4.90
N ILE A 334 -9.23 -22.40 -4.57
CA ILE A 334 -9.42 -20.97 -4.31
C ILE A 334 -8.31 -20.19 -5.03
N ALA A 335 -8.68 -19.15 -5.76
CA ALA A 335 -7.78 -18.09 -6.19
C ALA A 335 -8.03 -16.86 -5.32
N GLU A 336 -7.01 -16.27 -4.73
CA GLU A 336 -7.15 -15.07 -3.89
C GLU A 336 -6.17 -13.98 -4.31
N ILE A 337 -6.62 -12.74 -4.24
CA ILE A 337 -5.76 -11.57 -4.39
C ILE A 337 -6.07 -10.56 -3.30
N ARG A 338 -5.03 -9.93 -2.76
CA ARG A 338 -5.15 -8.73 -1.91
C ARG A 338 -4.70 -7.53 -2.72
N SER A 339 -5.66 -6.74 -3.16
CA SER A 339 -5.42 -5.55 -3.98
C SER A 339 -5.16 -4.32 -3.14
N VAL A 340 -4.15 -3.55 -3.51
CA VAL A 340 -3.76 -2.26 -2.95
C VAL A 340 -3.44 -1.33 -4.11
N LYS A 341 -3.94 -0.10 -4.06
CA LYS A 341 -3.60 0.91 -5.07
C LYS A 341 -2.13 1.28 -4.98
N ASP A 342 -1.46 1.35 -6.12
CA ASP A 342 -0.05 1.75 -6.18
C ASP A 342 0.16 3.15 -5.59
N ASN A 343 1.28 3.31 -4.88
CA ASN A 343 1.72 4.57 -4.28
C ASN A 343 0.74 5.19 -3.26
N VAL A 344 -0.32 4.48 -2.87
CA VAL A 344 -1.24 4.90 -1.81
C VAL A 344 -1.20 3.85 -0.71
N PHE A 345 -0.87 4.27 0.52
CA PHE A 345 -1.02 3.39 1.68
C PHE A 345 -2.51 3.21 1.96
N GLY A 346 -3.10 2.22 1.30
CA GLY A 346 -4.49 1.81 1.46
C GLY A 346 -4.66 0.70 2.48
N VAL A 347 -5.92 0.37 2.79
CA VAL A 347 -6.22 -0.93 3.39
C VAL A 347 -6.31 -1.93 2.24
N PRO A 348 -5.57 -3.05 2.26
CA PRO A 348 -5.69 -4.09 1.24
C PRO A 348 -7.11 -4.64 1.18
N LYS A 349 -7.62 -4.79 -0.04
CA LYS A 349 -8.96 -5.34 -0.32
C LYS A 349 -8.80 -6.73 -0.92
N ALA A 350 -9.32 -7.74 -0.21
CA ALA A 350 -9.27 -9.10 -0.67
C ALA A 350 -10.42 -9.38 -1.65
N THR A 351 -10.07 -10.08 -2.73
CA THR A 351 -11.00 -10.65 -3.71
C THR A 351 -10.64 -12.12 -3.85
N THR A 352 -11.61 -13.02 -3.66
CA THR A 352 -11.36 -14.46 -3.82
C THR A 352 -12.32 -15.06 -4.83
N LEU A 353 -11.83 -15.94 -5.71
CA LEU A 353 -12.61 -16.78 -6.60
C LEU A 353 -12.56 -18.21 -6.11
N LYS A 354 -13.73 -18.84 -5.97
CA LYS A 354 -13.84 -20.23 -5.47
C LYS A 354 -14.46 -21.14 -6.53
N LEU A 355 -13.87 -22.33 -6.67
CA LEU A 355 -14.40 -23.40 -7.52
C LEU A 355 -15.27 -24.35 -6.68
N SER A 356 -16.49 -24.62 -7.15
CA SER A 356 -17.43 -25.55 -6.52
C SER A 356 -16.91 -26.99 -6.59
N ALA A 357 -17.14 -27.78 -5.54
CA ALA A 357 -16.81 -29.21 -5.50
C ALA A 357 -17.79 -30.11 -6.26
N LYS A 358 -18.93 -29.58 -6.74
CA LYS A 358 -19.94 -30.35 -7.49
C LYS A 358 -19.77 -30.19 -9.00
N SER A 359 -19.68 -31.32 -9.70
CA SER A 359 -19.62 -31.40 -11.16
C SER A 359 -21.01 -31.19 -11.78
N ASN A 360 -21.34 -29.95 -12.13
CA ASN A 360 -22.50 -29.68 -12.98
C ASN A 360 -21.98 -29.28 -14.36
N HIS A 361 -22.32 -30.08 -15.37
CA HIS A 361 -21.99 -29.87 -16.78
C HIS A 361 -23.32 -29.80 -17.56
N VAL A 362 -23.54 -28.78 -18.41
CA VAL A 362 -24.22 -28.77 -19.74
C VAL A 362 -24.33 -27.34 -20.33
N GLY A 363 -24.06 -27.18 -21.65
CA GLY A 363 -23.59 -25.95 -22.33
C GLY A 363 -24.52 -24.73 -22.46
N VAL A 364 -23.92 -23.56 -22.80
CA VAL A 364 -24.62 -22.34 -23.26
C VAL A 364 -23.72 -21.50 -24.21
N GLU A 365 -24.30 -20.94 -25.29
CA GLU A 365 -23.64 -20.12 -26.33
C GLU A 365 -23.76 -18.58 -26.13
N SER A 366 -24.59 -18.07 -25.21
CA SER A 366 -24.86 -16.63 -25.03
C SER A 366 -23.78 -15.83 -24.28
N ASP A 367 -22.84 -16.52 -23.63
CA ASP A 367 -21.77 -15.92 -22.81
C ASP A 367 -20.42 -15.85 -23.53
N ARG A 368 -20.43 -15.91 -24.87
CA ARG A 368 -19.21 -16.01 -25.69
C ARG A 368 -18.17 -14.94 -25.34
N ASP A 369 -18.60 -13.71 -25.06
CA ASP A 369 -17.69 -12.62 -24.70
C ASP A 369 -17.13 -12.76 -23.29
N ILE A 370 -17.90 -13.27 -22.33
CA ILE A 370 -17.42 -13.60 -20.98
C ILE A 370 -16.40 -14.72 -21.05
N CYS A 371 -16.68 -15.77 -21.82
CA CYS A 371 -15.74 -16.87 -22.02
C CYS A 371 -14.47 -16.40 -22.75
N ARG A 372 -14.56 -15.44 -23.68
CA ARG A 372 -13.38 -14.78 -24.29
C ARG A 372 -12.54 -14.01 -23.28
N HIS A 373 -13.15 -13.35 -22.29
CA HIS A 373 -12.39 -12.67 -21.24
C HIS A 373 -11.62 -13.65 -20.35
N ILE A 374 -12.12 -14.88 -20.21
CA ILE A 374 -11.46 -15.93 -19.42
C ILE A 374 -10.43 -16.70 -20.25
N LEU A 375 -10.76 -17.08 -21.49
CA LEU A 375 -9.99 -18.05 -22.28
C LEU A 375 -9.21 -17.42 -23.45
N HIS A 376 -9.48 -16.15 -23.77
CA HIS A 376 -8.95 -15.38 -24.89
C HIS A 376 -9.31 -15.97 -26.27
N ASP A 377 -8.70 -17.11 -26.62
CA ASP A 377 -8.99 -17.88 -27.82
C ASP A 377 -9.94 -19.04 -27.49
N LEU A 378 -11.17 -19.00 -28.00
CA LEU A 378 -12.16 -20.06 -27.79
C LEU A 378 -11.92 -21.29 -28.69
N ASP A 379 -11.19 -21.10 -29.79
CA ASP A 379 -11.04 -22.12 -30.82
C ASP A 379 -9.82 -23.04 -30.52
N SER A 380 -8.94 -22.65 -29.59
CA SER A 380 -7.79 -23.46 -29.18
C SER A 380 -8.21 -24.77 -28.49
N PRO A 381 -7.50 -25.90 -28.70
CA PRO A 381 -7.80 -27.17 -28.04
C PRO A 381 -7.72 -27.09 -26.51
N ALA A 382 -6.77 -26.31 -25.97
CA ALA A 382 -6.60 -26.12 -24.53
C ALA A 382 -7.79 -25.35 -23.92
N SER A 383 -8.29 -24.32 -24.63
CA SER A 383 -9.46 -23.55 -24.20
C SER A 383 -10.74 -24.35 -24.28
N ARG A 384 -10.90 -25.29 -25.22
CA ARG A 384 -12.07 -26.17 -25.26
C ARG A 384 -12.18 -27.04 -24.00
N ASN A 385 -11.06 -27.57 -23.51
CA ASN A 385 -11.03 -28.34 -22.26
C ASN A 385 -11.41 -27.45 -21.05
N LEU A 386 -10.84 -26.24 -20.98
CA LEU A 386 -11.19 -25.27 -19.95
C LEU A 386 -12.68 -24.83 -20.01
N MET A 387 -13.23 -24.71 -21.23
CA MET A 387 -14.61 -24.32 -21.47
C MET A 387 -15.59 -25.30 -20.82
N GLU A 388 -15.35 -26.61 -20.93
CA GLU A 388 -16.21 -27.66 -20.34
C GLU A 388 -16.43 -27.48 -18.83
N HIS A 389 -15.47 -26.86 -18.14
CA HIS A 389 -15.52 -26.57 -16.71
C HIS A 389 -16.17 -25.23 -16.36
N LEU A 390 -16.30 -24.30 -17.31
CA LEU A 390 -17.03 -23.03 -17.12
C LEU A 390 -18.54 -23.21 -17.24
N VAL A 391 -18.95 -24.26 -17.96
CA VAL A 391 -20.33 -24.53 -18.33
C VAL A 391 -21.30 -24.49 -17.14
N GLY A 392 -21.04 -25.23 -16.06
CA GLY A 392 -21.96 -25.28 -14.91
C GLY A 392 -22.14 -23.92 -14.23
N SER A 393 -21.10 -23.08 -14.24
CA SER A 393 -21.20 -21.72 -13.70
C SER A 393 -22.02 -20.79 -14.61
N ALA A 394 -21.95 -21.00 -15.92
CA ALA A 394 -22.76 -20.28 -16.90
C ALA A 394 -24.25 -20.63 -16.77
N GLU A 395 -24.59 -21.91 -16.58
CA GLU A 395 -25.96 -22.37 -16.34
C GLU A 395 -26.56 -21.75 -15.07
N ASP A 396 -25.82 -21.78 -13.96
CA ASP A 396 -26.25 -21.15 -12.72
C ASP A 396 -26.52 -19.65 -12.96
N ALA A 397 -25.69 -19.00 -13.81
CA ALA A 397 -25.77 -17.57 -14.15
C ALA A 397 -26.91 -17.23 -15.10
N ASN A 398 -27.58 -18.21 -15.71
CA ASN A 398 -28.58 -17.98 -16.75
C ASN A 398 -29.81 -17.18 -16.26
N MET A 399 -30.04 -17.11 -14.94
CA MET A 399 -31.12 -16.31 -14.34
C MET A 399 -30.88 -14.79 -14.40
N VAL A 400 -29.65 -14.34 -14.69
CA VAL A 400 -29.23 -12.94 -14.68
C VAL A 400 -28.66 -12.57 -16.05
N ARG A 401 -29.49 -12.10 -16.99
CA ARG A 401 -29.09 -11.97 -18.40
C ARG A 401 -28.69 -10.55 -18.84
N THR A 402 -29.06 -9.53 -18.07
CA THR A 402 -28.76 -8.13 -18.39
C THR A 402 -27.85 -7.48 -17.35
N GLU A 403 -27.12 -6.44 -17.74
CA GLU A 403 -26.31 -5.63 -16.82
C GLU A 403 -27.15 -5.15 -15.63
N ARG A 404 -28.36 -4.64 -15.90
CA ARG A 404 -29.27 -4.14 -14.86
C ARG A 404 -29.72 -5.25 -13.91
N GLN A 405 -30.06 -6.43 -14.42
CA GLN A 405 -30.40 -7.58 -13.57
C GLN A 405 -29.22 -8.02 -12.71
N ALA A 406 -28.00 -7.96 -13.25
CA ALA A 406 -26.79 -8.28 -12.51
C ALA A 406 -26.58 -7.28 -11.37
N LEU A 407 -26.64 -5.98 -11.66
CA LEU A 407 -26.52 -4.93 -10.65
C LEU A 407 -27.60 -5.03 -9.56
N GLU A 408 -28.85 -5.33 -9.92
CA GLU A 408 -29.92 -5.57 -8.96
C GLU A 408 -29.62 -6.79 -8.08
N TYR A 409 -29.15 -7.89 -8.67
CA TYR A 409 -28.75 -9.09 -7.94
C TYR A 409 -27.61 -8.79 -6.97
N LEU A 410 -26.52 -8.18 -7.43
CA LEU A 410 -25.36 -7.78 -6.62
C LEU A 410 -25.77 -6.84 -5.47
N SER A 411 -26.64 -5.86 -5.74
CA SER A 411 -27.05 -4.85 -4.78
C SER A 411 -27.76 -5.42 -3.54
N LYS A 412 -28.40 -6.59 -3.66
CA LYS A 412 -29.10 -7.27 -2.55
C LYS A 412 -28.13 -7.82 -1.51
N TYR A 413 -26.92 -8.19 -1.94
CA TYR A 413 -25.88 -8.76 -1.09
C TYR A 413 -24.93 -7.70 -0.53
N MET A 414 -25.21 -6.41 -0.75
CA MET A 414 -24.47 -5.30 -0.19
C MET A 414 -24.83 -5.02 1.26
N ASN A 415 -23.83 -5.19 2.13
CA ASN A 415 -23.84 -4.65 3.47
C ASN A 415 -23.45 -3.16 3.44
N ILE A 416 -24.43 -2.30 3.17
CA ILE A 416 -24.22 -0.85 3.12
C ILE A 416 -24.41 -0.25 4.52
N SER A 417 -23.32 0.25 5.10
CA SER A 417 -23.33 1.00 6.36
C SER A 417 -23.05 2.49 6.13
N GLY A 418 -23.65 3.37 6.92
CA GLY A 418 -23.35 4.82 6.90
C GLY A 418 -24.24 5.66 5.98
N TYR A 419 -25.19 5.04 5.26
CA TYR A 419 -26.21 5.75 4.48
C TYR A 419 -27.56 5.76 5.23
N PRO A 420 -28.37 6.84 5.12
CA PRO A 420 -29.72 6.86 5.65
C PRO A 420 -30.56 5.72 5.08
N ARG A 421 -31.46 5.14 5.90
CA ARG A 421 -32.33 4.02 5.48
C ARG A 421 -33.17 4.34 4.24
N GLU A 422 -33.56 5.60 4.08
CA GLU A 422 -34.30 6.11 2.92
C GLU A 422 -33.49 5.95 1.62
N VAL A 423 -32.19 6.21 1.64
CA VAL A 423 -31.29 6.00 0.49
C VAL A 423 -31.12 4.51 0.18
N LEU A 424 -31.07 3.68 1.24
CA LEU A 424 -30.93 2.23 1.12
C LEU A 424 -32.18 1.51 0.63
N ASN A 425 -33.36 2.14 0.73
CA ASN A 425 -34.62 1.57 0.28
C ASN A 425 -34.91 1.85 -1.21
N HIS A 426 -34.22 2.84 -1.81
CA HIS A 426 -34.36 3.14 -3.24
C HIS A 426 -33.42 2.25 -4.09
N PRO A 427 -33.96 1.42 -4.99
CA PRO A 427 -33.16 0.46 -5.77
C PRO A 427 -32.10 1.14 -6.63
N ASP A 428 -32.45 2.25 -7.31
CA ASP A 428 -31.50 2.96 -8.20
C ASP A 428 -30.35 3.60 -7.42
N LYS A 429 -30.62 4.12 -6.21
CA LYS A 429 -29.57 4.68 -5.34
C LYS A 429 -28.64 3.59 -4.82
N ARG A 430 -29.16 2.40 -4.48
CA ARG A 430 -28.32 1.23 -4.13
C ARG A 430 -27.43 0.81 -5.29
N ILE A 431 -27.98 0.75 -6.51
CA ILE A 431 -27.22 0.43 -7.73
C ILE A 431 -26.13 1.48 -7.98
N GLY A 432 -26.42 2.77 -7.75
CA GLY A 432 -25.42 3.83 -7.83
C GLY A 432 -24.26 3.62 -6.85
N ILE A 433 -24.55 3.23 -5.60
CA ILE A 433 -23.52 2.89 -4.60
C ILE A 433 -22.75 1.63 -5.01
N LEU A 434 -23.41 0.63 -5.59
CA LEU A 434 -22.72 -0.56 -6.12
C LEU A 434 -21.74 -0.19 -7.22
N LYS A 435 -22.16 0.62 -8.19
CA LYS A 435 -21.29 1.07 -9.29
C LYS A 435 -20.08 1.82 -8.75
N SER A 436 -20.24 2.66 -7.72
CA SER A 436 -19.07 3.32 -7.10
C SER A 436 -18.14 2.32 -6.42
N VAL A 437 -18.66 1.34 -5.68
CA VAL A 437 -17.85 0.28 -5.04
C VAL A 437 -17.10 -0.57 -6.07
N LEU A 438 -17.73 -0.94 -7.18
CA LEU A 438 -17.07 -1.69 -8.26
C LEU A 438 -15.91 -0.90 -8.87
N VAL A 439 -15.98 0.43 -8.91
CA VAL A 439 -14.88 1.30 -9.37
C VAL A 439 -13.83 1.50 -8.28
N THR A 440 -14.24 1.72 -7.03
CA THR A 440 -13.35 2.20 -5.95
C THR A 440 -12.74 1.10 -5.11
N ASP A 441 -13.31 -0.10 -5.05
CA ASP A 441 -12.91 -1.14 -4.09
C ASP A 441 -12.50 -2.46 -4.76
N LEU A 442 -13.13 -2.83 -5.89
CA LEU A 442 -12.78 -4.04 -6.62
C LEU A 442 -11.46 -3.85 -7.38
N LEU A 443 -10.47 -4.72 -7.16
CA LEU A 443 -9.20 -4.77 -7.91
C LEU A 443 -8.54 -3.39 -8.05
N LEU A 444 -8.28 -2.76 -6.91
CA LEU A 444 -7.75 -1.39 -6.79
C LEU A 444 -6.52 -1.09 -7.65
N HIS A 445 -5.63 -2.08 -7.79
CA HIS A 445 -4.36 -1.96 -8.52
C HIS A 445 -4.55 -1.88 -10.04
N VAL A 446 -5.66 -2.39 -10.57
CA VAL A 446 -5.98 -2.37 -12.01
C VAL A 446 -6.48 -0.99 -12.46
N GLY A 447 -6.95 -0.15 -11.54
CA GLY A 447 -7.50 1.18 -11.83
C GLY A 447 -9.02 1.18 -11.96
N PRO A 448 -9.65 2.30 -12.35
CA PRO A 448 -11.12 2.46 -12.32
C PRO A 448 -11.87 1.84 -13.50
N GLU A 449 -11.18 1.48 -14.59
CA GLU A 449 -11.78 1.03 -15.84
C GLU A 449 -12.37 -0.38 -15.74
N TYR A 450 -13.64 -0.54 -16.12
CA TYR A 450 -14.33 -1.83 -16.04
C TYR A 450 -13.74 -2.91 -16.96
N GLY A 451 -13.33 -2.57 -18.18
CA GLY A 451 -12.76 -3.55 -19.12
C GLY A 451 -11.49 -4.23 -18.60
N LYS A 452 -10.56 -3.44 -18.02
CA LYS A 452 -9.33 -3.98 -17.43
C LYS A 452 -9.61 -4.86 -16.20
N LYS A 453 -10.58 -4.48 -15.36
CA LYS A 453 -11.01 -5.30 -14.21
C LYS A 453 -11.66 -6.60 -14.66
N ALA A 454 -12.49 -6.54 -15.69
CA ALA A 454 -13.12 -7.71 -16.29
C ALA A 454 -12.07 -8.69 -16.81
N LEU A 455 -11.05 -8.19 -17.51
CA LEU A 455 -9.95 -9.01 -17.99
C LEU A 455 -9.15 -9.63 -16.84
N TYR A 456 -8.85 -8.87 -15.79
CA TYR A 456 -8.13 -9.41 -14.62
C TYR A 456 -8.94 -10.50 -13.90
N LEU A 457 -10.26 -10.32 -13.74
CA LEU A 457 -11.13 -11.38 -13.22
C LEU A 457 -11.14 -12.62 -14.12
N GLY A 458 -11.11 -12.42 -15.43
CA GLY A 458 -10.97 -13.49 -16.42
C GLY A 458 -9.66 -14.27 -16.26
N TYR A 459 -8.54 -13.56 -16.13
CA TYR A 459 -7.23 -14.14 -15.81
C TYR A 459 -7.25 -14.93 -14.50
N MET A 460 -7.82 -14.38 -13.42
CA MET A 460 -7.92 -15.09 -12.14
C MET A 460 -8.71 -16.41 -12.27
N ALA A 461 -9.81 -16.40 -13.04
CA ALA A 461 -10.61 -17.59 -13.31
C ALA A 461 -9.83 -18.61 -14.16
N ARG A 462 -9.11 -18.16 -15.18
CA ARG A 462 -8.24 -19.00 -16.03
C ARG A 462 -7.12 -19.65 -15.22
N LYS A 463 -6.42 -18.88 -14.39
CA LYS A 463 -5.35 -19.37 -13.50
C LYS A 463 -5.88 -20.46 -12.58
N LEU A 464 -7.05 -20.24 -11.97
CA LEU A 464 -7.70 -21.24 -11.10
C LEU A 464 -8.01 -22.54 -11.84
N LEU A 465 -8.55 -22.46 -13.06
CA LEU A 465 -8.85 -23.64 -13.88
C LEU A 465 -7.58 -24.36 -14.35
N ARG A 466 -6.53 -23.63 -14.76
CA ARG A 466 -5.23 -24.23 -15.12
C ARG A 466 -4.63 -24.99 -13.95
N CYS A 467 -4.68 -24.44 -12.74
CA CYS A 467 -4.22 -25.12 -11.53
C CYS A 467 -5.06 -26.36 -11.22
N TYR A 468 -6.39 -26.24 -11.34
CA TYR A 468 -7.33 -27.35 -11.10
C TYR A 468 -7.09 -28.53 -12.06
N LEU A 469 -6.87 -28.25 -13.34
CA LEU A 469 -6.61 -29.26 -14.37
C LEU A 469 -5.17 -29.78 -14.38
N GLY A 470 -4.29 -29.22 -13.55
CA GLY A 470 -2.88 -29.60 -13.49
C GLY A 470 -2.02 -29.06 -14.64
N PHE A 471 -2.51 -28.07 -15.40
CA PHE A 471 -1.70 -27.36 -16.40
C PHE A 471 -0.71 -26.37 -15.77
N ALA A 472 -0.95 -25.96 -14.53
CA ALA A 472 -0.06 -25.14 -13.73
C ALA A 472 0.00 -25.68 -12.30
N PRO A 473 1.14 -25.57 -11.59
CA PRO A 473 1.21 -25.92 -10.18
C PRO A 473 0.44 -24.91 -9.31
N PHE A 474 0.00 -25.34 -8.13
CA PHE A 474 -0.52 -24.42 -7.12
C PHE A 474 0.59 -23.53 -6.55
N ASP A 475 0.21 -22.33 -6.11
CA ASP A 475 1.15 -21.39 -5.50
C ASP A 475 1.61 -21.88 -4.12
N ASP A 476 2.92 -21.79 -3.87
CA ASP A 476 3.51 -22.10 -2.57
C ASP A 476 3.40 -20.89 -1.62
N ARG A 477 2.79 -21.12 -0.45
CA ARG A 477 2.59 -20.11 0.60
C ARG A 477 3.88 -19.76 1.33
N ASP A 478 4.81 -20.69 1.38
CA ASP A 478 6.05 -20.56 2.15
C ASP A 478 7.20 -19.97 1.32
N SER A 479 7.10 -20.05 -0.01
CA SER A 479 8.03 -19.42 -0.96
C SER A 479 8.18 -17.91 -0.76
N TYR A 480 9.43 -17.44 -0.64
CA TYR A 480 9.73 -16.02 -0.49
C TYR A 480 9.43 -15.20 -1.75
N ILE A 481 9.31 -15.84 -2.91
CA ILE A 481 8.86 -15.19 -4.17
C ILE A 481 7.45 -14.61 -3.99
N ASN A 482 6.61 -15.34 -3.24
CA ASN A 482 5.23 -14.97 -2.93
C ASN A 482 5.08 -14.16 -1.64
N LYS A 483 6.20 -13.77 -1.02
CA LYS A 483 6.23 -12.96 0.21
C LYS A 483 6.87 -11.60 -0.02
N ARG A 484 6.62 -10.68 0.91
CA ARG A 484 7.27 -9.38 1.02
C ARG A 484 7.68 -9.16 2.47
N ILE A 485 8.76 -8.41 2.66
CA ILE A 485 9.27 -8.06 3.98
C ILE A 485 8.86 -6.63 4.30
N ASP A 486 7.98 -6.47 5.28
CA ASP A 486 7.67 -5.18 5.87
C ASP A 486 8.83 -4.74 6.75
N THR A 487 9.65 -3.85 6.19
CA THR A 487 10.73 -3.19 6.91
C THR A 487 10.19 -2.12 7.87
N PRO A 488 10.99 -1.64 8.84
CA PRO A 488 10.46 -0.77 9.90
C PRO A 488 9.87 0.56 9.47
N GLY A 489 10.32 1.16 8.37
CA GLY A 489 9.67 2.31 7.77
C GLY A 489 8.27 2.01 7.25
N VAL A 490 8.05 0.85 6.62
CA VAL A 490 6.72 0.41 6.17
C VAL A 490 5.80 0.18 7.38
N LEU A 491 6.31 -0.50 8.42
CA LEU A 491 5.58 -0.75 9.67
C LEU A 491 5.20 0.55 10.39
N LEU A 492 6.10 1.53 10.41
CA LEU A 492 5.84 2.86 10.99
C LEU A 492 4.90 3.70 10.12
N THR A 493 4.98 3.59 8.79
CA THR A 493 4.04 4.26 7.88
C THR A 493 2.62 3.79 8.15
N ASN A 494 2.42 2.47 8.21
CA ASN A 494 1.12 1.88 8.50
C ASN A 494 0.61 2.27 9.90
N LEU A 495 1.51 2.34 10.89
CA LEU A 495 1.17 2.76 12.24
C LEU A 495 0.79 4.26 12.31
N PHE A 496 1.58 5.11 11.65
CA PHE A 496 1.32 6.54 11.54
C PHE A 496 -0.02 6.78 10.86
N ARG A 497 -0.32 6.09 9.75
CA ARG A 497 -1.61 6.15 9.05
C ARG A 497 -2.80 5.84 9.97
N GLN A 498 -2.69 4.82 10.81
CA GLN A 498 -3.76 4.47 11.76
C GLN A 498 -4.01 5.60 12.77
N TYR A 499 -2.95 6.14 13.39
CA TYR A 499 -3.07 7.21 14.37
C TYR A 499 -3.42 8.57 13.74
N TYR A 500 -2.97 8.84 12.52
CA TYR A 500 -3.35 10.02 11.76
C TYR A 500 -4.82 9.94 11.34
N GLY A 501 -5.30 8.79 10.85
CA GLY A 501 -6.73 8.58 10.60
C GLY A 501 -7.58 8.75 11.85
N LYS A 502 -7.09 8.31 13.02
CA LYS A 502 -7.73 8.60 14.31
C LYS A 502 -7.74 10.12 14.61
N LEU A 503 -6.63 10.82 14.40
CA LEU A 503 -6.56 12.28 14.59
C LEU A 503 -7.58 13.00 13.69
N ILE A 504 -7.69 12.61 12.42
CA ILE A 504 -8.65 13.18 11.47
C ILE A 504 -10.10 12.92 11.93
N LYS A 505 -10.41 11.69 12.38
CA LYS A 505 -11.75 11.36 12.91
C LYS A 505 -12.09 12.17 14.16
N ASP A 506 -11.16 12.29 15.09
CA ASP A 506 -11.34 13.09 16.31
C ASP A 506 -11.50 14.58 15.98
N MET A 507 -10.70 15.10 15.04
CA MET A 507 -10.81 16.46 14.51
C MET A 507 -12.18 16.70 13.88
N HIS A 508 -12.66 15.82 13.00
CA HIS A 508 -13.97 15.92 12.35
C HIS A 508 -15.09 16.00 13.41
N ASN A 509 -15.08 15.10 14.40
CA ASN A 509 -16.09 15.09 15.47
C ASN A 509 -16.08 16.37 16.33
N LEU A 510 -14.89 16.92 16.59
CA LEU A 510 -14.75 18.17 17.36
C LEU A 510 -15.19 19.38 16.53
N LEU A 511 -14.88 19.42 15.24
CA LEU A 511 -15.36 20.45 14.33
C LEU A 511 -16.88 20.43 14.20
N GLN A 512 -17.50 19.27 14.08
CA GLN A 512 -18.96 19.17 14.01
C GLN A 512 -19.65 19.76 15.26
N LYS A 513 -19.05 19.56 16.44
CA LYS A 513 -19.50 20.19 17.69
C LYS A 513 -19.26 21.70 17.67
N GLU A 514 -18.07 22.15 17.27
CA GLU A 514 -17.71 23.57 17.19
C GLU A 514 -18.58 24.33 16.18
N ILE A 515 -18.96 23.71 15.06
CA ILE A 515 -19.92 24.30 14.13
C ILE A 515 -21.29 24.45 14.80
N THR A 516 -21.72 23.47 15.59
CA THR A 516 -23.05 23.52 16.23
C THR A 516 -23.14 24.51 17.39
N THR A 517 -22.10 24.64 18.22
CA THR A 517 -22.16 25.44 19.48
C THR A 517 -21.06 26.47 19.63
N GLY A 518 -20.15 26.60 18.67
CA GLY A 518 -18.92 27.37 18.81
C GLY A 518 -19.10 28.88 18.81
N SER A 519 -18.05 29.57 19.25
CA SER A 519 -18.01 31.03 19.44
C SER A 519 -18.15 31.82 18.13
N TRP A 520 -17.93 31.19 16.98
CA TRP A 520 -18.07 31.81 15.67
C TRP A 520 -19.49 32.37 15.43
N LYS A 521 -20.52 31.77 16.06
CA LYS A 521 -21.91 32.24 16.03
C LYS A 521 -22.09 33.65 16.61
N ALA A 522 -21.32 34.00 17.65
CA ALA A 522 -21.36 35.35 18.22
C ALA A 522 -20.80 36.41 17.27
N THR A 523 -19.79 36.03 16.46
CA THR A 523 -19.19 36.91 15.45
C THR A 523 -19.86 36.84 14.08
N ASN A 524 -20.80 35.90 13.89
CA ASN A 524 -21.42 35.53 12.62
C ASN A 524 -20.42 35.30 11.45
N ARG A 525 -19.19 34.85 11.76
CA ARG A 525 -18.12 34.57 10.78
C ARG A 525 -17.73 33.10 10.80
N PHE A 526 -18.27 32.33 9.87
CA PHE A 526 -18.07 30.88 9.80
C PHE A 526 -16.59 30.47 9.66
N ILE A 527 -15.76 31.28 8.99
CA ILE A 527 -14.31 31.03 8.93
C ILE A 527 -13.66 30.89 10.31
N ASN A 528 -14.20 31.53 11.36
CA ASN A 528 -13.63 31.51 12.71
C ASN A 528 -13.91 30.22 13.50
N VAL A 529 -14.61 29.24 12.92
CA VAL A 529 -14.78 27.89 13.51
C VAL A 529 -13.42 27.29 13.92
N LEU A 530 -12.38 27.45 13.10
CA LEU A 530 -11.03 27.00 13.42
C LEU A 530 -10.04 28.17 13.41
N SER A 531 -9.65 28.69 14.56
CA SER A 531 -8.74 29.83 14.75
C SER A 531 -7.45 29.43 15.46
N GLN A 532 -6.45 30.31 15.50
CA GLN A 532 -5.21 30.07 16.23
C GLN A 532 -5.45 29.79 17.73
N ASN A 533 -6.53 30.33 18.30
CA ASN A 533 -6.85 30.19 19.73
C ASN A 533 -7.47 28.84 20.09
N ASN A 534 -8.15 28.17 19.14
CA ASN A 534 -8.80 26.88 19.38
C ASN A 534 -8.20 25.71 18.58
N VAL A 535 -7.22 25.95 17.71
CA VAL A 535 -6.61 24.91 16.87
C VAL A 535 -6.06 23.74 17.67
N LEU A 536 -5.39 23.98 18.80
CA LEU A 536 -4.84 22.91 19.66
C LEU A 536 -5.92 22.16 20.46
N LYS A 537 -7.13 22.72 20.59
CA LYS A 537 -8.29 22.03 21.19
C LYS A 537 -8.93 21.05 20.20
N ILE A 538 -8.92 21.41 18.92
CA ILE A 538 -9.54 20.65 17.82
C ILE A 538 -8.56 19.61 17.28
N ILE A 539 -7.34 20.02 16.96
CA ILE A 539 -6.24 19.16 16.50
C ILE A 539 -5.35 18.85 17.71
N LYS A 540 -5.56 17.68 18.32
CA LYS A 540 -4.87 17.29 19.55
C LYS A 540 -3.50 16.65 19.25
N PRO A 541 -2.37 17.23 19.72
CA PRO A 541 -1.06 16.62 19.56
C PRO A 541 -0.93 15.27 20.29
N ASN A 542 -1.75 15.06 21.32
CA ASN A 542 -1.74 13.89 22.20
C ASN A 542 -2.35 12.61 21.58
N THR A 543 -2.49 12.55 20.25
CA THR A 543 -3.02 11.36 19.55
C THR A 543 -1.90 10.54 18.92
N ILE A 544 -1.00 11.18 18.19
CA ILE A 544 0.06 10.51 17.43
C ILE A 544 1.22 10.09 18.36
N GLU A 545 1.79 11.04 19.10
CA GLU A 545 2.97 10.81 19.94
C GLU A 545 2.78 9.69 20.97
N PRO A 546 1.72 9.69 21.81
CA PRO A 546 1.51 8.63 22.78
C PRO A 546 1.22 7.28 22.13
N GLY A 547 0.61 7.30 20.95
CA GLY A 547 0.31 6.11 20.17
C GLY A 547 1.58 5.40 19.70
N LEU A 548 2.46 6.14 19.03
CA LEU A 548 3.75 5.62 18.57
C LEU A 548 4.63 5.19 19.75
N LYS A 549 4.69 6.01 20.81
CA LYS A 549 5.41 5.70 22.05
C LYS A 549 4.93 4.38 22.67
N TYR A 550 3.62 4.18 22.75
CA TYR A 550 3.03 2.97 23.30
C TYR A 550 3.41 1.72 22.49
N CYS A 551 3.30 1.80 21.16
CA CYS A 551 3.60 0.66 20.29
C CYS A 551 5.08 0.27 20.33
N LEU A 552 5.98 1.26 20.29
CA LEU A 552 7.42 1.02 20.40
C LEU A 552 7.84 0.54 21.79
N SER A 553 7.16 0.97 22.86
CA SER A 553 7.49 0.55 24.22
C SER A 553 7.03 -0.88 24.50
N THR A 554 5.80 -1.23 24.09
CA THR A 554 5.13 -2.49 24.46
C THR A 554 5.28 -3.61 23.44
N GLY A 555 5.61 -3.28 22.19
CA GLY A 555 5.66 -4.26 21.09
C GLY A 555 4.29 -4.63 20.53
N THR A 556 3.19 -4.06 21.06
CA THR A 556 1.84 -4.17 20.49
C THR A 556 1.67 -3.14 19.38
N TRP A 557 1.46 -3.60 18.14
CA TRP A 557 1.49 -2.73 16.95
C TRP A 557 0.08 -2.44 16.43
N GLY A 558 -0.44 -1.26 16.77
CA GLY A 558 -1.74 -0.76 16.32
C GLY A 558 -2.48 0.05 17.39
N ILE A 559 -3.69 0.52 17.07
CA ILE A 559 -4.52 1.29 18.00
C ILE A 559 -4.95 0.40 19.18
N LYS A 560 -4.87 0.93 20.41
CA LYS A 560 -5.33 0.24 21.63
C LYS A 560 -6.77 -0.29 21.44
N ASN A 561 -7.01 -1.54 21.85
CA ASN A 561 -8.28 -2.29 21.76
C ASN A 561 -8.63 -2.88 20.38
N ALA A 562 -7.75 -2.80 19.39
CA ALA A 562 -7.85 -3.60 18.17
C ALA A 562 -7.08 -4.94 18.31
N ARG A 563 -7.40 -5.93 17.45
CA ARG A 563 -6.63 -7.17 17.34
C ARG A 563 -5.28 -6.84 16.70
N ASN A 564 -4.29 -6.55 17.54
CA ASN A 564 -2.98 -6.05 17.12
C ASN A 564 -1.93 -7.15 17.05
N LYS A 565 -0.99 -6.99 16.12
CA LYS A 565 0.23 -7.80 16.07
C LYS A 565 1.07 -7.52 17.33
N GLN A 566 1.74 -8.54 17.86
CA GLN A 566 2.59 -8.45 19.04
C GLN A 566 4.04 -8.80 18.69
N GLY A 567 4.99 -8.29 19.48
CA GLY A 567 6.41 -8.66 19.35
C GLY A 567 7.16 -7.94 18.23
N ILE A 568 6.55 -6.91 17.61
CA ILE A 568 7.19 -6.14 16.52
C ILE A 568 8.30 -5.24 17.06
N ALA A 569 8.07 -4.52 18.17
CA ALA A 569 9.14 -3.81 18.87
C ALA A 569 9.66 -4.61 20.06
N GLN A 570 10.98 -4.78 20.13
CA GLN A 570 11.68 -5.55 21.15
C GLN A 570 12.77 -4.71 21.79
N VAL A 571 13.17 -5.04 23.02
CA VAL A 571 14.34 -4.40 23.66
C VAL A 571 15.59 -4.85 22.93
N LEU A 572 16.41 -3.90 22.47
CA LEU A 572 17.63 -4.22 21.73
C LEU A 572 18.57 -5.06 22.59
N ASN A 573 19.17 -6.09 21.98
CA ASN A 573 20.08 -6.98 22.70
C ASN A 573 21.49 -6.39 22.66
N ARG A 574 22.05 -6.09 23.84
CA ARG A 574 23.38 -5.48 24.02
C ARG A 574 24.42 -6.42 24.65
N LEU A 575 24.18 -7.73 24.65
CA LEU A 575 25.13 -8.71 25.24
C LEU A 575 26.50 -8.69 24.55
N THR A 576 26.52 -8.67 23.21
CA THR A 576 27.72 -8.56 22.39
C THR A 576 27.42 -7.76 21.13
N TYR A 577 28.45 -7.26 20.46
CA TYR A 577 28.31 -6.57 19.17
C TYR A 577 27.54 -7.42 18.15
N ASN A 578 27.90 -8.70 18.03
CA ASN A 578 27.24 -9.64 17.11
C ASN A 578 25.79 -9.92 17.52
N ALA A 579 25.47 -9.95 18.82
CA ALA A 579 24.10 -10.11 19.29
C ALA A 579 23.23 -8.90 18.91
N THR A 580 23.78 -7.68 19.01
CA THR A 580 23.11 -6.46 18.55
C THR A 580 22.88 -6.51 17.04
N LEU A 581 23.90 -6.82 16.26
CA LEU A 581 23.81 -6.88 14.81
C LEU A 581 22.81 -7.95 14.34
N SER A 582 22.87 -9.15 14.94
CA SER A 582 21.90 -10.22 14.69
C SER A 582 20.48 -9.75 14.98
N HIS A 583 20.25 -9.05 16.10
CA HIS A 583 18.92 -8.56 16.47
C HIS A 583 18.37 -7.54 15.46
N LEU A 584 19.19 -6.61 14.97
CA LEU A 584 18.80 -5.61 13.97
C LEU A 584 18.42 -6.20 12.61
N ARG A 585 18.88 -7.43 12.31
CA ARG A 585 18.67 -8.13 11.04
C ARG A 585 17.60 -9.21 11.08
N ARG A 586 16.90 -9.38 12.21
CA ARG A 586 15.84 -10.40 12.32
C ARG A 586 14.64 -10.06 11.44
N ILE A 587 14.07 -11.11 10.88
CA ILE A 587 12.77 -11.13 10.22
C ILE A 587 11.90 -12.09 11.03
N ASN A 588 10.66 -11.70 11.29
CA ASN A 588 9.70 -12.51 12.01
C ASN A 588 8.53 -12.88 11.10
N THR A 589 8.19 -14.16 11.09
CA THR A 589 7.00 -14.66 10.39
C THR A 589 5.79 -14.62 11.34
N PRO A 590 4.72 -13.87 11.04
CA PRO A 590 3.54 -13.82 11.89
C PRO A 590 2.80 -15.18 11.91
N MET A 591 3.07 -16.00 12.92
CA MET A 591 2.40 -17.29 13.11
C MET A 591 1.35 -17.21 14.24
N GLU A 592 0.26 -17.97 14.11
CA GLU A 592 -0.67 -18.19 15.20
C GLU A 592 -0.02 -19.08 16.28
N LYS A 593 -0.06 -18.62 17.54
CA LYS A 593 0.64 -19.28 18.67
C LYS A 593 0.14 -20.70 18.98
N THR A 594 -0.96 -21.13 18.39
CA THR A 594 -1.72 -22.34 18.77
C THR A 594 -1.57 -23.52 17.82
N GLY A 595 -0.87 -23.37 16.69
CA GLY A 595 -0.69 -24.44 15.71
C GLY A 595 0.78 -24.82 15.52
N GLU A 596 1.14 -26.06 15.81
CA GLU A 596 2.41 -26.66 15.40
C GLU A 596 2.38 -26.97 13.90
N LEU A 597 2.41 -25.92 13.07
CA LEU A 597 2.56 -26.08 11.63
C LEU A 597 4.05 -26.29 11.32
N VAL A 598 4.38 -27.50 10.86
CA VAL A 598 5.76 -27.88 10.52
C VAL A 598 6.25 -27.20 9.24
N GLN A 599 5.39 -27.03 8.23
CA GLN A 599 5.83 -26.53 6.92
C GLN A 599 6.43 -25.12 6.97
N PRO A 600 5.81 -24.11 7.62
CA PRO A 600 6.38 -22.77 7.69
C PRO A 600 7.68 -22.66 8.49
N GLN A 601 8.06 -23.70 9.24
CA GLN A 601 9.29 -23.75 10.04
C GLN A 601 10.46 -24.41 9.30
N LYS A 602 10.20 -25.09 8.18
CA LYS A 602 11.24 -25.72 7.38
C LYS A 602 12.01 -24.68 6.58
N LEU A 603 13.28 -24.96 6.34
CA LEU A 603 14.06 -24.19 5.38
C LEU A 603 13.45 -24.38 3.99
N HIS A 604 13.00 -23.29 3.39
CA HIS A 604 12.55 -23.25 2.02
C HIS A 604 13.75 -23.04 1.09
N ASN A 605 13.66 -23.47 -0.17
CA ASN A 605 14.74 -23.36 -1.16
C ASN A 605 14.92 -21.94 -1.73
N THR A 606 13.95 -21.05 -1.52
CA THR A 606 13.94 -19.65 -1.99
C THR A 606 14.50 -18.67 -0.97
#